data_AF-A0A8T5T4P2-F1
#
_entry.id   AF-A0A8T5T4P2-F1
#
_cell.length_a   1.000
_cell.length_b   1.000
_cell.length_c   1.000
_cell.angle_alpha   90.00
_cell.angle_beta   90.00
_cell.angle_gamma   90.00
#
_symmetry.space_group_name_H-M   'P 1'
#
loop_
_entity.id
_entity.type
_entity.pdbx_description
1 polymer ?
#
loop_
_entity_poly.entity_id
_entity_poly.type
_entity_poly.pdbx_seq_one_letter_code
_entity_poly.pdbx_strand_id
1 'polypeptide(L)'
;MSTEDTIQIIIREAKEILAKQSAEDFLSFVESKTSELEKSDQVLESIILWHFVSETMETFEEEDYQAYAYSKLISRYMLVDNYTKAEEVYKESMDKNLSNFHLETVRTIFAGRKQTKGNREIIKIHRMDIFGDFELIPASPTIYFENVSLIRRYAHNNLPPGTFSIVILNHRNNTKEEIEISTETLSEFEVISINEKVRMS
;
A
#
# COMPACT_ATOMS: atom_id res chain seq x y z
N MET A 1 19.73 3.10 21.51
CA MET A 1 19.60 4.23 20.57
C MET A 1 18.16 4.67 20.58
N SER A 2 17.91 5.97 20.65
CA SER A 2 16.54 6.48 20.52
C SER A 2 16.10 6.43 19.05
N THR A 3 14.80 6.39 18.81
CA THR A 3 14.23 6.41 17.45
C THR A 3 14.59 7.69 16.69
N GLU A 4 14.74 8.79 17.41
CA GLU A 4 15.15 10.09 16.89
C GLU A 4 16.60 10.08 16.39
N ASP A 5 17.49 9.34 17.08
CA ASP A 5 18.88 9.15 16.64
C ASP A 5 18.95 8.40 15.30
N THR A 6 18.09 7.41 15.08
CA THR A 6 18.07 6.60 13.86
C THR A 6 17.69 7.44 12.64
N ILE A 7 16.65 8.26 12.73
CA ILE A 7 16.23 9.12 11.61
C ILE A 7 17.29 10.17 11.30
N GLN A 8 17.92 10.77 12.31
CA GLN A 8 18.99 11.75 12.08
C GLN A 8 20.22 11.13 11.38
N ILE A 9 20.56 9.89 11.73
CA ILE A 9 21.63 9.14 11.03
C ILE A 9 21.27 8.94 9.56
N ILE A 10 20.05 8.45 9.28
CA ILE A 10 19.58 8.22 7.91
C ILE A 10 19.60 9.52 7.10
N ILE A 11 19.10 10.63 7.66
CA ILE A 11 19.09 11.94 6.99
C ILE A 11 20.51 12.40 6.68
N ARG A 12 21.45 12.21 7.61
CA ARG A 12 22.86 12.58 7.39
C ARG A 12 23.47 11.78 6.24
N GLU A 13 23.26 10.48 6.21
CA GLU A 13 23.74 9.60 5.13
C GLU A 13 23.10 9.97 3.79
N ALA A 14 21.80 10.25 3.78
CA ALA A 14 21.10 10.69 2.57
C ALA A 14 21.69 12.00 2.01
N LYS A 15 21.97 12.98 2.87
CA LYS A 15 22.65 14.23 2.45
C LYS A 15 24.03 13.98 1.86
N GLU A 16 24.79 13.03 2.42
CA GLU A 16 26.10 12.66 1.88
C GLU A 16 25.99 12.01 0.50
N ILE A 17 24.99 11.14 0.28
CA ILE A 17 24.73 10.54 -1.03
C ILE A 17 24.38 11.63 -2.04
N LEU A 18 23.44 12.52 -1.70
CA LEU A 18 23.03 13.60 -2.58
C LEU A 18 24.17 14.55 -2.96
N ALA A 19 25.11 14.78 -2.04
CA ALA A 19 26.28 15.63 -2.28
C ALA A 19 27.35 14.96 -3.17
N LYS A 20 27.36 13.63 -3.26
CA LYS A 20 28.43 12.85 -3.91
C LYS A 20 27.97 12.08 -5.15
N GLN A 21 26.67 11.86 -5.30
CA GLN A 21 26.06 10.96 -6.27
C GLN A 21 24.85 11.63 -6.96
N SER A 22 23.96 10.83 -7.54
CA SER A 22 22.76 11.32 -8.23
C SER A 22 21.54 11.45 -7.32
N ALA A 23 20.52 12.19 -7.79
CA ALA A 23 19.22 12.23 -7.14
C ALA A 23 18.53 10.86 -7.13
N GLU A 24 18.75 10.03 -8.16
CA GLU A 24 18.24 8.65 -8.23
C GLU A 24 18.86 7.76 -7.13
N ASP A 25 20.17 7.87 -6.90
CA ASP A 25 20.87 7.12 -5.85
C ASP A 25 20.36 7.55 -4.46
N PHE A 26 20.15 8.85 -4.28
CA PHE A 26 19.56 9.41 -3.07
C PHE A 26 18.14 8.86 -2.83
N LEU A 27 17.27 8.89 -3.83
CA LEU A 27 15.90 8.38 -3.72
C LEU A 27 15.90 6.89 -3.43
N SER A 28 16.71 6.11 -4.16
CA SER A 28 16.85 4.66 -3.95
C SER A 28 17.29 4.32 -2.52
N PHE A 29 18.23 5.08 -1.96
CA PHE A 29 18.63 4.94 -0.56
C PHE A 29 17.48 5.24 0.41
N VAL A 30 16.79 6.36 0.22
CA VAL A 30 15.66 6.74 1.09
C VAL A 30 14.53 5.71 1.01
N GLU A 31 14.25 5.15 -0.16
CA GLU A 31 13.26 4.09 -0.31
C GLU A 31 13.63 2.82 0.45
N SER A 32 14.88 2.40 0.35
CA SER A 32 15.40 1.26 1.10
C SER A 32 15.23 1.47 2.61
N LYS A 33 15.66 2.64 3.13
CA LYS A 33 15.52 2.96 4.55
C LYS A 33 14.09 3.14 5.01
N THR A 34 13.23 3.69 4.16
CA THR A 34 11.79 3.73 4.41
C THR A 34 11.21 2.32 4.55
N SER A 35 11.57 1.39 3.66
CA SER A 35 11.09 0.01 3.73
C SER A 35 11.54 -0.69 5.02
N GLU A 36 12.79 -0.46 5.45
CA GLU A 36 13.31 -0.98 6.72
C GLU A 36 12.51 -0.46 7.93
N LEU A 37 12.22 0.84 7.97
CA LEU A 37 11.42 1.49 9.02
C LEU A 37 9.98 0.94 9.06
N GLU A 38 9.33 0.85 7.90
CA GLU A 38 7.95 0.37 7.78
C GLU A 38 7.81 -1.11 8.17
N LYS A 39 8.81 -1.95 7.87
CA LYS A 39 8.87 -3.34 8.34
C LYS A 39 9.05 -3.48 9.86
N SER A 40 9.50 -2.40 10.50
CA SER A 40 9.75 -2.34 11.95
C SER A 40 8.64 -1.57 12.69
N ASP A 41 7.47 -1.38 12.07
CA ASP A 41 6.34 -0.59 12.57
C ASP A 41 6.66 0.90 12.84
N GLN A 42 7.70 1.44 12.21
CA GLN A 42 8.15 2.84 12.35
C GLN A 42 7.64 3.71 11.19
N VAL A 43 6.33 3.71 10.98
CA VAL A 43 5.70 4.43 9.86
C VAL A 43 5.74 5.95 10.06
N LEU A 44 5.71 6.45 11.30
CA LEU A 44 5.79 7.89 11.57
C LEU A 44 7.17 8.44 11.19
N GLU A 45 8.21 7.66 11.44
CA GLU A 45 9.59 7.92 11.08
C GLU A 45 9.77 7.94 9.56
N SER A 46 9.10 7.03 8.84
CA SER A 46 9.10 7.09 7.38
C SER A 46 8.42 8.35 6.83
N ILE A 47 7.34 8.82 7.47
CA ILE A 47 6.71 10.11 7.12
C ILE A 47 7.69 11.27 7.30
N ILE A 48 8.45 11.30 8.40
CA ILE A 48 9.47 12.34 8.64
C ILE A 48 10.52 12.31 7.54
N LEU A 49 10.98 11.12 7.15
CA LEU A 49 12.00 10.98 6.10
C LEU A 49 11.49 11.47 4.73
N TRP A 50 10.21 11.25 4.40
CA TRP A 50 9.64 11.74 3.14
C TRP A 50 9.37 13.24 3.13
N HIS A 51 9.15 13.88 4.28
CA HIS A 51 9.14 15.35 4.37
C HIS A 51 10.51 15.93 4.09
N PHE A 52 11.55 15.31 4.66
CA PHE A 52 12.92 15.70 4.33
C PHE A 52 13.21 15.57 2.83
N VAL A 53 12.73 14.51 2.16
CA VAL A 53 12.86 14.37 0.70
C VAL A 53 12.11 15.47 -0.04
N SER A 54 10.85 15.78 0.31
CA SER A 54 10.08 16.81 -0.40
C SER A 54 10.72 18.19 -0.29
N GLU A 55 11.20 18.56 0.91
CA GLU A 55 11.92 19.82 1.14
C GLU A 55 13.24 19.86 0.36
N THR A 56 13.94 18.75 0.28
CA THR A 56 15.21 18.66 -0.43
C THR A 56 14.99 18.78 -1.94
N MET A 57 13.99 18.08 -2.48
CA MET A 57 13.70 18.05 -3.92
C MET A 57 13.09 19.35 -4.44
N GLU A 58 12.54 20.20 -3.57
CA GLU A 58 12.11 21.56 -3.94
C GLU A 58 13.25 22.45 -4.46
N THR A 59 14.49 22.09 -4.16
CA THR A 59 15.67 22.83 -4.64
C THR A 59 16.20 22.32 -5.97
N PHE A 60 15.63 21.23 -6.51
CA PHE A 60 16.04 20.62 -7.78
C PHE A 60 15.11 21.10 -8.92
N GLU A 61 15.65 21.22 -10.14
CA GLU A 61 14.86 21.60 -11.32
C GLU A 61 13.93 20.47 -11.81
N GLU A 62 14.19 19.23 -11.40
CA GLU A 62 13.43 18.04 -11.82
C GLU A 62 12.15 17.87 -10.99
N GLU A 63 11.06 18.46 -11.47
CA GLU A 63 9.73 18.41 -10.86
C GLU A 63 9.22 16.97 -10.61
N ASP A 64 9.70 15.99 -11.38
CA ASP A 64 9.32 14.58 -11.24
C ASP A 64 9.68 13.99 -9.87
N TYR A 65 10.83 14.36 -9.30
CA TYR A 65 11.23 13.87 -7.97
C TYR A 65 10.40 14.50 -6.86
N GLN A 66 10.08 15.78 -7.01
CA GLN A 66 9.20 16.47 -6.08
C GLN A 66 7.80 15.83 -6.14
N ALA A 67 7.23 15.65 -7.33
CA ALA A 67 5.95 14.97 -7.52
C ALA A 67 5.97 13.55 -6.91
N TYR A 68 7.08 12.82 -7.07
CA TYR A 68 7.27 11.51 -6.47
C TYR A 68 7.24 11.56 -4.94
N ALA A 69 7.96 12.49 -4.32
CA ALA A 69 7.97 12.68 -2.86
C ALA A 69 6.56 12.99 -2.31
N TYR A 70 5.79 13.83 -3.00
CA TYR A 70 4.41 14.13 -2.62
C TYR A 70 3.50 12.90 -2.73
N SER A 71 3.67 12.07 -3.76
CA SER A 71 2.92 10.81 -3.88
C SER A 71 3.16 9.89 -2.67
N LYS A 72 4.40 9.85 -2.19
CA LYS A 72 4.87 9.06 -1.05
C LYS A 72 4.32 9.60 0.27
N LEU A 73 4.28 10.91 0.45
CA LEU A 73 3.70 11.56 1.63
C LEU A 73 2.18 11.31 1.74
N ILE A 74 1.43 11.52 0.65
CA ILE A 74 -0.03 11.28 0.64
C ILE A 74 -0.31 9.81 1.00
N SER A 75 0.40 8.86 0.38
CA SER A 75 0.19 7.43 0.66
C SER A 75 0.45 7.04 2.11
N ARG A 76 1.45 7.65 2.78
CA ARG A 76 1.81 7.31 4.17
C ARG A 76 0.86 7.94 5.16
N TYR A 77 0.45 9.18 4.93
CA TYR A 77 -0.60 9.79 5.74
C TYR A 77 -1.92 9.04 5.64
N MET A 78 -2.24 8.47 4.47
CA MET A 78 -3.36 7.54 4.35
C MET A 78 -3.13 6.24 5.14
N LEU A 79 -1.90 5.69 5.14
CA LEU A 79 -1.58 4.45 5.84
C LEU A 79 -1.72 4.55 7.37
N VAL A 80 -1.47 5.73 7.94
CA VAL A 80 -1.65 6.01 9.39
C VAL A 80 -2.99 6.67 9.71
N ASP A 81 -3.96 6.61 8.79
CA ASP A 81 -5.29 7.20 8.90
C ASP A 81 -5.31 8.71 9.22
N ASN A 82 -4.22 9.44 8.95
CA ASN A 82 -4.12 10.89 9.14
C ASN A 82 -4.53 11.64 7.86
N TYR A 83 -5.82 11.59 7.58
CA TYR A 83 -6.36 12.13 6.32
C TYR A 83 -6.39 13.64 6.24
N THR A 84 -6.39 14.33 7.38
CA THR A 84 -6.25 15.79 7.42
C THR A 84 -4.90 16.18 6.82
N LYS A 85 -3.81 15.53 7.26
CA LYS A 85 -2.48 15.77 6.71
C LYS A 85 -2.34 15.32 5.26
N ALA A 86 -2.93 14.17 4.90
CA ALA A 86 -2.97 13.74 3.50
C ALA A 86 -3.68 14.77 2.60
N GLU A 87 -4.75 15.42 3.09
CA GLU A 87 -5.46 16.47 2.35
C GLU A 87 -4.64 17.74 2.20
N GLU A 88 -3.89 18.14 3.22
CA GLU A 88 -2.95 19.28 3.15
C GLU A 88 -1.91 19.05 2.07
N VAL A 89 -1.22 17.91 2.10
CA VAL A 89 -0.19 17.55 1.09
C VAL A 89 -0.80 17.42 -0.31
N TYR A 90 -2.01 16.85 -0.42
CA TYR A 90 -2.74 16.78 -1.68
C TYR A 90 -2.97 18.19 -2.27
N LYS A 91 -3.48 19.13 -1.47
CA LYS A 91 -3.75 20.50 -1.93
C LYS A 91 -2.47 21.23 -2.30
N GLU A 92 -1.45 21.13 -1.46
CA GLU A 92 -0.15 21.74 -1.73
C GLU A 92 0.44 21.23 -3.04
N SER A 93 0.35 19.92 -3.32
CA SER A 93 0.82 19.36 -4.60
C SER A 93 0.08 19.95 -5.81
N MET A 94 -1.21 20.24 -5.67
CA MET A 94 -2.03 20.84 -6.73
C MET A 94 -1.66 22.31 -6.94
N ASP A 95 -1.46 23.05 -5.86
CA ASP A 95 -1.06 24.46 -5.89
C ASP A 95 0.32 24.64 -6.55
N LYS A 96 1.22 23.66 -6.38
CA LYS A 96 2.53 23.60 -7.04
C LYS A 96 2.48 23.10 -8.49
N ASN A 97 1.30 22.77 -9.02
CA ASN A 97 1.11 22.20 -10.37
C ASN A 97 1.95 20.93 -10.65
N LEU A 98 2.32 20.19 -9.61
CA LEU A 98 3.12 18.97 -9.77
C LEU A 98 2.31 17.89 -10.47
N SER A 99 2.93 17.20 -11.42
CA SER A 99 2.35 16.01 -12.03
C SER A 99 3.41 14.98 -12.37
N ASN A 100 3.14 13.74 -11.97
CA ASN A 100 3.75 12.55 -12.52
C ASN A 100 2.78 11.36 -12.35
N PHE A 101 3.09 10.25 -12.99
CA PHE A 101 2.24 9.04 -12.97
C PHE A 101 1.90 8.57 -11.54
N HIS A 102 2.88 8.60 -10.63
CA HIS A 102 2.70 8.14 -9.26
C HIS A 102 1.77 9.06 -8.46
N LEU A 103 1.95 10.37 -8.58
CA LEU A 103 1.15 11.38 -7.91
C LEU A 103 -0.29 11.39 -8.43
N GLU A 104 -0.50 11.30 -9.74
CA GLU A 104 -1.83 11.20 -10.32
C GLU A 104 -2.59 9.97 -9.85
N THR A 105 -1.89 8.83 -9.75
CA THR A 105 -2.46 7.59 -9.21
C THR A 105 -2.92 7.77 -7.77
N VAL A 106 -2.04 8.29 -6.90
CA VAL A 106 -2.36 8.50 -5.48
C VAL A 106 -3.45 9.54 -5.30
N ARG A 107 -3.44 10.62 -6.09
CA ARG A 107 -4.50 11.64 -6.11
C ARG A 107 -5.85 11.04 -6.49
N THR A 108 -5.89 10.16 -7.48
CA THR A 108 -7.12 9.48 -7.90
C THR A 108 -7.69 8.63 -6.78
N ILE A 109 -6.84 7.85 -6.10
CA ILE A 109 -7.25 7.05 -4.93
C ILE A 109 -7.75 7.95 -3.80
N PHE A 110 -7.00 9.01 -3.47
CA PHE A 110 -7.34 9.95 -2.40
C PHE A 110 -8.66 10.71 -2.67
N ALA A 111 -8.87 11.16 -3.90
CA ALA A 111 -10.11 11.83 -4.32
C ALA A 111 -11.31 10.86 -4.31
N GLY A 112 -11.09 9.61 -4.72
CA GLY A 112 -12.08 8.54 -4.64
C GLY A 112 -12.58 8.31 -3.20
N ARG A 113 -11.69 8.44 -2.21
CA ARG A 113 -12.03 8.29 -0.79
C ARG A 113 -13.06 9.32 -0.29
N LYS A 114 -12.98 10.58 -0.73
CA LYS A 114 -13.98 11.61 -0.39
C LYS A 114 -15.39 11.26 -0.90
N GLN A 115 -15.48 10.41 -1.92
CA GLN A 115 -16.76 9.98 -2.50
C GLN A 115 -17.32 8.70 -1.84
N THR A 116 -16.57 8.03 -0.96
CA THR A 116 -16.97 6.76 -0.36
C THR A 116 -16.89 6.82 1.17
N LYS A 117 -17.96 7.29 1.81
CA LYS A 117 -18.29 6.78 3.15
C LYS A 117 -18.42 5.26 3.00
N GLY A 118 -17.75 4.50 3.88
CA GLY A 118 -17.87 3.04 3.91
C GLY A 118 -19.35 2.65 3.82
N ASN A 119 -19.74 2.07 2.70
CA ASN A 119 -21.12 1.70 2.39
C ASN A 119 -21.22 0.20 2.15
N ARG A 120 -20.14 -0.55 2.30
CA ARG A 120 -20.11 -2.00 2.11
C ARG A 120 -19.90 -2.66 3.44
N GLU A 121 -20.80 -3.52 3.85
CA GLU A 121 -20.70 -4.28 5.09
C GLU A 121 -20.57 -5.76 4.74
N ILE A 122 -19.61 -6.45 5.34
CA ILE A 122 -19.58 -7.91 5.26
C ILE A 122 -20.70 -8.43 6.16
N ILE A 123 -21.67 -9.13 5.57
CA ILE A 123 -22.83 -9.65 6.30
C ILE A 123 -22.78 -11.17 6.50
N LYS A 124 -22.02 -11.88 5.65
CA LYS A 124 -21.75 -13.31 5.78
C LYS A 124 -20.38 -13.66 5.20
N ILE A 125 -19.73 -14.63 5.81
CA ILE A 125 -18.52 -15.26 5.28
C ILE A 125 -18.75 -16.77 5.33
N HIS A 126 -18.60 -17.43 4.19
CA HIS A 126 -18.60 -18.88 4.10
C HIS A 126 -17.20 -19.38 3.72
N ARG A 127 -16.73 -20.44 4.37
CA ARG A 127 -15.49 -21.12 4.02
C ARG A 127 -15.82 -22.36 3.19
N MET A 128 -15.10 -22.57 2.10
CA MET A 128 -15.20 -23.79 1.32
C MET A 128 -14.58 -24.94 2.10
N ASP A 129 -15.31 -26.04 2.22
CA ASP A 129 -14.84 -27.28 2.81
C ASP A 129 -14.03 -28.10 1.80
N ILE A 130 -13.59 -29.29 2.23
CA ILE A 130 -12.80 -30.20 1.39
C ILE A 130 -13.59 -30.81 0.21
N PHE A 131 -14.92 -30.71 0.24
CA PHE A 131 -15.83 -31.24 -0.79
C PHE A 131 -16.31 -30.15 -1.76
N GLY A 132 -15.96 -28.88 -1.51
CA GLY A 132 -16.36 -27.73 -2.31
C GLY A 132 -17.64 -27.04 -1.81
N ASP A 133 -18.20 -27.47 -0.69
CA ASP A 133 -19.39 -26.88 -0.08
C ASP A 133 -19.01 -25.70 0.83
N PHE A 134 -19.82 -24.64 0.83
CA PHE A 134 -19.55 -23.42 1.60
C PHE A 134 -20.26 -23.42 2.96
N GLU A 135 -19.49 -23.47 4.05
CA GLU A 135 -19.99 -23.43 5.42
C GLU A 135 -19.85 -22.03 6.05
N LEU A 136 -20.92 -21.52 6.69
CA LEU A 136 -20.91 -20.20 7.34
C LEU A 136 -19.95 -20.18 8.54
N ILE A 137 -19.07 -19.18 8.59
CA ILE A 137 -18.18 -18.94 9.73
C ILE A 137 -18.62 -17.69 10.54
N PRO A 138 -18.45 -17.69 11.87
CA PRO A 138 -18.95 -16.62 12.74
C PRO A 138 -18.17 -15.28 12.67
N ALA A 139 -17.22 -15.14 11.74
CA ALA A 139 -16.24 -14.04 11.73
C ALA A 139 -16.68 -12.79 10.94
N SER A 140 -17.98 -12.46 10.91
CA SER A 140 -18.43 -11.25 10.19
C SER A 140 -18.06 -9.99 10.97
N PRO A 141 -17.16 -9.12 10.49
CA PRO A 141 -16.83 -7.89 11.19
C PRO A 141 -17.99 -6.90 11.12
N THR A 142 -18.28 -6.21 12.22
CA THR A 142 -19.17 -5.04 12.25
C THR A 142 -18.43 -3.78 11.78
N ILE A 143 -17.83 -3.87 10.58
CA ILE A 143 -17.03 -2.80 9.96
C ILE A 143 -17.58 -2.49 8.57
N TYR A 144 -17.62 -1.20 8.24
CA TYR A 144 -17.96 -0.71 6.91
C TYR A 144 -16.70 -0.48 6.07
N PHE A 145 -16.71 -1.00 4.85
CA PHE A 145 -15.64 -0.91 3.87
C PHE A 145 -16.02 0.05 2.74
N GLU A 146 -15.02 0.75 2.20
CA GLU A 146 -15.22 1.70 1.10
C GLU A 146 -15.40 0.96 -0.25
N ASN A 147 -14.71 -0.16 -0.44
CA ASN A 147 -14.70 -0.94 -1.68
C ASN A 147 -14.38 -2.43 -1.44
N VAL A 148 -14.56 -3.24 -2.47
CA VAL A 148 -14.31 -4.69 -2.47
C VAL A 148 -12.83 -5.04 -2.26
N SER A 149 -11.89 -4.22 -2.72
CA SER A 149 -10.46 -4.48 -2.55
C SER A 149 -10.03 -4.43 -1.08
N LEU A 150 -10.59 -3.53 -0.28
CA LEU A 150 -10.36 -3.49 1.17
C LEU A 150 -10.95 -4.72 1.88
N ILE A 151 -12.07 -5.24 1.40
CA ILE A 151 -12.65 -6.50 1.89
C ILE A 151 -11.72 -7.67 1.57
N ARG A 152 -11.13 -7.71 0.35
CA ARG A 152 -10.11 -8.71 -0.01
C ARG A 152 -8.90 -8.66 0.93
N ARG A 153 -8.38 -7.45 1.19
CA ARG A 153 -7.26 -7.26 2.13
C ARG A 153 -7.62 -7.70 3.54
N TYR A 154 -8.82 -7.38 4.02
CA TYR A 154 -9.31 -7.85 5.32
C TYR A 154 -9.31 -9.38 5.39
N ALA A 155 -9.83 -10.05 4.37
CA ALA A 155 -9.88 -11.51 4.29
C ALA A 155 -8.46 -12.13 4.36
N HIS A 156 -7.52 -11.65 3.55
CA HIS A 156 -6.14 -12.14 3.57
C HIS A 156 -5.44 -11.97 4.92
N ASN A 157 -5.72 -10.87 5.62
CA ASN A 157 -5.02 -10.55 6.87
C ASN A 157 -5.63 -11.21 8.11
N ASN A 158 -6.91 -11.58 8.07
CA ASN A 158 -7.66 -11.98 9.28
C ASN A 158 -8.30 -13.36 9.18
N LEU A 159 -8.48 -13.92 7.98
CA LEU A 159 -9.05 -15.25 7.81
C LEU A 159 -7.92 -16.29 7.68
N PRO A 160 -8.14 -17.52 8.18
CA PRO A 160 -7.17 -18.59 8.03
C PRO A 160 -6.99 -18.97 6.54
N PRO A 161 -5.92 -19.71 6.19
CA PRO A 161 -5.74 -20.25 4.84
C PRO A 161 -6.97 -21.03 4.35
N GLY A 162 -7.42 -20.73 3.13
CA GLY A 162 -8.50 -21.43 2.44
C GLY A 162 -9.24 -20.55 1.43
N THR A 163 -10.31 -21.09 0.85
CA THR A 163 -11.19 -20.37 -0.07
C THR A 163 -12.48 -19.95 0.63
N PHE A 164 -12.93 -18.71 0.39
CA PHE A 164 -14.09 -18.11 1.05
C PHE A 164 -15.04 -17.47 0.05
N SER A 165 -16.34 -17.64 0.26
CA SER A 165 -17.40 -16.80 -0.33
C SER A 165 -17.81 -15.73 0.70
N ILE A 166 -17.62 -14.47 0.35
CA ILE A 166 -17.97 -13.32 1.20
C ILE A 166 -19.17 -12.61 0.60
N VAL A 167 -20.24 -12.46 1.39
CA VAL A 167 -21.45 -11.72 1.03
C VAL A 167 -21.39 -10.33 1.63
N ILE A 168 -21.54 -9.33 0.76
CA ILE A 168 -21.35 -7.91 1.06
C ILE A 168 -22.66 -7.18 0.81
N LEU A 169 -23.14 -6.41 1.78
CA LEU A 169 -24.26 -5.49 1.62
C LEU A 169 -23.75 -4.12 1.22
N ASN A 170 -24.17 -3.63 0.06
CA ASN A 170 -23.93 -2.26 -0.38
C ASN A 170 -25.10 -1.35 0.05
N HIS A 171 -24.89 -0.60 1.12
CA HIS A 171 -25.86 0.32 1.72
C HIS A 171 -26.24 1.50 0.83
N ARG A 172 -25.50 1.79 -0.26
CA ARG A 172 -25.80 2.92 -1.16
C ARG A 172 -26.98 2.61 -2.09
N ASN A 173 -27.08 1.37 -2.54
CA ASN A 173 -28.09 0.91 -3.50
C ASN A 173 -28.91 -0.30 -2.99
N ASN A 174 -28.64 -0.73 -1.75
CA ASN A 174 -29.26 -1.87 -1.09
C ASN A 174 -29.10 -3.19 -1.87
N THR A 175 -27.98 -3.38 -2.56
CA THR A 175 -27.67 -4.63 -3.29
C THR A 175 -26.71 -5.52 -2.51
N LYS A 176 -26.79 -6.83 -2.75
CA LYS A 176 -25.80 -7.78 -2.24
C LYS A 176 -24.80 -8.11 -3.33
N GLU A 177 -23.53 -8.11 -2.99
CA GLU A 177 -22.41 -8.52 -3.83
C GLU A 177 -21.79 -9.77 -3.19
N GLU A 178 -21.52 -10.81 -3.98
CA GLU A 178 -20.84 -12.01 -3.50
C GLU A 178 -19.48 -12.11 -4.20
N ILE A 179 -18.42 -12.34 -3.43
CA ILE A 179 -17.07 -12.47 -3.95
C ILE A 179 -16.40 -13.73 -3.41
N GLU A 180 -15.65 -14.39 -4.28
CA GLU A 180 -14.77 -15.48 -3.89
C GLU A 180 -13.35 -14.95 -3.66
N ILE A 181 -12.71 -15.46 -2.59
CA ILE A 181 -11.36 -15.08 -2.18
C ILE A 181 -10.63 -16.34 -1.71
N SER A 182 -9.48 -16.63 -2.31
CA SER A 182 -8.51 -17.58 -1.75
C SER A 182 -7.47 -16.80 -0.93
N THR A 183 -7.27 -17.19 0.33
CA THR A 183 -6.23 -16.65 1.21
C THR A 183 -4.93 -17.46 1.17
N GLU A 184 -4.88 -18.53 0.37
CA GLU A 184 -3.69 -19.35 0.23
C GLU A 184 -2.59 -18.58 -0.51
N THR A 185 -1.40 -18.56 0.06
CA THR A 185 -0.19 -18.11 -0.65
C THR A 185 0.15 -19.13 -1.73
N LEU A 186 0.04 -18.74 -3.00
CA LEU A 186 0.57 -19.50 -4.12
C LEU A 186 2.10 -19.62 -3.93
N SER A 187 2.57 -20.80 -3.56
CA SER A 187 3.98 -21.14 -3.71
C SER A 187 4.29 -21.23 -5.19
N GLU A 188 5.16 -20.36 -5.70
CA GLU A 188 5.71 -20.49 -7.05
C GLU A 188 6.44 -21.83 -7.14
N PHE A 189 5.87 -22.79 -7.89
CA PHE A 189 6.60 -23.99 -8.25
C PHE A 189 7.55 -23.64 -9.39
N GLU A 190 8.84 -23.64 -9.09
CA GLU A 190 9.89 -23.53 -10.11
C GLU A 190 9.82 -24.77 -11.02
N VAL A 191 9.35 -24.58 -12.25
CA VAL A 191 9.29 -25.66 -13.25
C VAL A 191 10.70 -25.96 -13.73
N ILE A 192 11.36 -26.95 -13.13
CA ILE A 192 12.62 -27.48 -13.65
C ILE A 192 12.30 -28.34 -14.88
N SER A 193 12.50 -27.79 -16.06
CA SER A 193 12.36 -28.52 -17.32
C SER A 193 13.57 -29.44 -17.52
N ILE A 194 13.40 -30.74 -17.26
CA ILE A 194 14.43 -31.76 -17.56
C ILE A 194 14.40 -32.03 -19.07
N ASN A 195 15.31 -31.42 -19.82
CA ASN A 195 15.62 -31.84 -21.19
C ASN A 195 16.49 -33.10 -21.15
N GLU A 196 15.85 -34.26 -21.09
CA GLU A 196 16.51 -35.55 -21.33
C GLU A 196 16.88 -35.66 -22.83
N LYS A 197 18.17 -35.53 -23.16
CA LYS A 197 18.70 -36.04 -24.43
C LYS A 197 18.99 -37.52 -24.29
N VAL A 198 18.04 -38.36 -24.69
CA VAL A 198 18.30 -39.76 -24.97
C VAL A 198 19.28 -39.83 -26.16
N ARG A 199 20.55 -40.10 -25.88
CA ARG A 199 21.48 -40.57 -26.91
C ARG A 199 21.26 -42.08 -27.03
N MET A 200 20.65 -42.51 -28.13
CA MET A 200 20.76 -43.90 -28.54
C MET A 200 22.19 -44.12 -29.03
N SER A 201 22.90 -45.02 -28.38
CA SER A 201 24.14 -45.65 -28.85
C SER A 201 23.96 -47.15 -28.82
#